data_AF-S4NFT0-F1
#
_entry.id   AF-S4NFT0-F1
#
_cell.length_a   1.000
_cell.length_b   1.000
_cell.length_c   1.000
_cell.angle_alpha   90.00
_cell.angle_beta   90.00
_cell.angle_gamma   90.00
#
_symmetry.space_group_name_H-M   'P 1'
#
loop_
_entity.id
_entity.type
_entity.pdbx_description
1 polymer ?
#
loop_
_entity_poly.entity_id
_entity_poly.type
_entity_poly.pdbx_seq_one_letter_code
_entity_poly.pdbx_strand_id
1 'polypeptide(L)'
;EGLDYGGPSREFFFLLSRELFNPYYGLFEYSANDTYTVHVSPMSAFVDNHHEWFRFSGRVLGLALVHGYLLEAWFTRALYRALLRLPPALEDVDA
;
A
#
# COMPACT_ATOMS: atom_id res chain seq x y z
N GLU A 1 21.49 0.23 -28.77
CA GLU A 1 20.05 0.04 -28.50
C GLU A 1 19.87 -0.01 -27.00
N GLY A 2 19.50 1.12 -26.38
CA GLY A 2 19.26 1.17 -24.95
C GLY A 2 17.95 0.45 -24.65
N LEU A 3 18.04 -0.84 -24.30
CA LEU A 3 16.91 -1.60 -23.80
C LEU A 3 16.37 -0.86 -22.57
N ASP A 4 15.09 -0.50 -22.63
CA ASP A 4 14.39 0.22 -21.57
C ASP A 4 14.16 -0.73 -20.39
N TYR A 5 15.21 -0.97 -19.60
CA TYR A 5 15.21 -1.92 -18.47
C TYR A 5 14.24 -1.53 -17.35
N GLY A 6 13.58 -0.37 -17.46
CA GLY A 6 12.53 0.08 -16.55
C GLY A 6 11.13 -0.43 -16.91
N GLY A 7 10.86 -0.81 -18.16
CA GLY A 7 9.51 -1.13 -18.63
C GLY A 7 8.87 -2.31 -17.89
N PRO A 8 9.44 -3.53 -17.98
CA PRO A 8 8.86 -4.72 -17.34
C PRO A 8 8.85 -4.62 -15.81
N SER A 9 9.91 -4.05 -15.21
CA SER A 9 9.99 -3.89 -13.76
C SER A 9 8.94 -2.91 -13.24
N ARG A 10 8.74 -1.78 -13.93
CA ARG A 10 7.71 -0.79 -13.57
C ARG A 10 6.31 -1.38 -13.71
N GLU A 11 6.04 -2.10 -14.79
CA GLU A 11 4.76 -2.77 -14.99
C GLU A 11 4.50 -3.84 -13.91
N PHE A 12 5.53 -4.60 -13.55
CA PHE A 12 5.44 -5.57 -12.46
C PHE A 12 5.01 -4.90 -11.14
N PHE A 13 5.68 -3.80 -10.73
CA PHE A 13 5.31 -3.09 -9.51
C PHE A 13 3.90 -2.50 -9.58
N PHE A 14 3.51 -1.96 -10.74
CA PHE A 14 2.18 -1.42 -10.97
C PHE A 14 1.08 -2.49 -10.79
N LEU A 15 1.21 -3.63 -11.47
CA LEU A 15 0.25 -4.73 -11.38
C LEU A 15 0.24 -5.37 -9.99
N LEU A 16 1.43 -5.56 -9.40
CA LEU A 16 1.57 -6.12 -8.06
C LEU A 16 0.90 -5.22 -7.01
N SER A 17 1.09 -3.90 -7.06
CA SER A 17 0.42 -3.01 -6.11
C SER A 17 -1.10 -3.09 -6.18
N ARG A 18 -1.65 -3.18 -7.39
CA ARG A 18 -3.10 -3.24 -7.59
C ARG A 18 -3.71 -4.46 -6.90
N GLU A 19 -3.07 -5.62 -7.04
CA GLU A 19 -3.53 -6.84 -6.37
C GLU A 19 -3.25 -6.80 -4.87
N LEU A 20 -2.05 -6.40 -4.47
CA LEU A 20 -1.60 -6.43 -3.08
C LEU A 20 -2.45 -5.54 -2.16
N PHE A 21 -2.91 -4.40 -2.65
CA PHE A 21 -3.72 -3.43 -1.90
C PHE A 21 -5.22 -3.52 -2.22
N ASN A 22 -5.65 -4.56 -2.95
CA ASN A 22 -7.05 -4.78 -3.26
C ASN A 22 -7.84 -5.16 -1.99
N PRO A 23 -8.90 -4.40 -1.64
CA PRO A 23 -9.70 -4.69 -0.46
C PRO A 23 -10.37 -6.06 -0.44
N TYR A 24 -10.51 -6.70 -1.60
CA TYR A 24 -11.09 -8.04 -1.70
C TYR A 24 -10.32 -9.09 -0.90
N TYR A 25 -9.01 -8.91 -0.69
CA TYR A 25 -8.18 -9.83 0.09
C TYR A 25 -8.25 -9.58 1.61
N GLY A 26 -8.98 -8.55 2.07
CA GLY A 26 -9.24 -8.29 3.49
C GLY A 26 -8.07 -7.73 4.30
N LEU A 27 -6.89 -7.55 3.71
CA LEU A 27 -5.74 -6.93 4.39
C LEU A 27 -5.87 -5.41 4.50
N PHE A 28 -6.42 -4.80 3.46
CA PHE A 28 -6.66 -3.36 3.34
C PHE A 28 -8.15 -3.13 3.05
N GLU A 29 -8.62 -1.93 3.33
CA GLU A 29 -9.98 -1.51 2.98
C GLU A 29 -9.99 -0.02 2.59
N TYR A 30 -11.03 0.42 1.86
CA TYR A 30 -11.19 1.83 1.51
C TYR A 30 -11.58 2.66 2.74
N SER A 31 -11.04 3.87 2.86
CA SER A 31 -11.31 4.75 4.00
C SER A 31 -12.72 5.33 4.01
N ALA A 32 -13.29 5.58 2.83
CA ALA A 32 -14.66 6.02 2.68
C ALA A 32 -15.21 5.66 1.29
N ASN A 33 -16.52 5.72 1.12
CA ASN A 33 -17.19 5.31 -0.12
C ASN A 33 -16.78 6.13 -1.35
N ASP A 34 -16.37 7.40 -1.17
CA ASP A 34 -16.01 8.30 -2.27
C ASP A 34 -14.49 8.57 -2.38
N THR A 35 -13.70 7.99 -1.47
CA THR A 35 -12.25 8.19 -1.41
C THR A 35 -11.56 6.86 -1.68
N TYR A 36 -10.92 6.73 -2.83
CA TYR A 36 -10.13 5.54 -3.21
C TYR A 36 -8.82 5.39 -2.41
N THR A 37 -8.74 6.02 -1.23
CA THR A 37 -7.63 5.84 -0.30
C THR A 37 -7.82 4.58 0.53
N VAL A 38 -6.75 3.82 0.74
CA VAL A 38 -6.76 2.57 1.48
C VAL A 38 -6.05 2.71 2.82
N HIS A 39 -6.58 2.02 3.84
CA HIS A 39 -5.94 1.82 5.14
C HIS A 39 -5.94 0.34 5.52
N VAL A 40 -5.24 -0.02 6.59
CA VAL A 40 -5.17 -1.39 7.08
C VAL A 40 -6.54 -1.78 7.65
N SER A 41 -7.15 -2.84 7.12
CA SER A 41 -8.46 -3.28 7.60
C SER A 41 -8.36 -3.81 9.04
N PRO A 42 -9.26 -3.42 9.96
CA PRO A 42 -9.38 -4.06 11.27
C PRO A 42 -9.69 -5.55 11.16
N MET A 43 -10.34 -5.97 10.08
CA MET A 43 -10.70 -7.36 9.81
C MET A 43 -9.53 -8.18 9.26
N SER A 44 -8.39 -7.55 8.96
CA SER A 44 -7.18 -8.24 8.47
C SER A 44 -6.66 -9.30 9.44
N ALA A 45 -6.96 -9.19 10.74
CA ALA A 45 -6.61 -10.19 11.74
C ALA A 45 -7.23 -11.57 11.48
N PHE A 46 -8.32 -11.64 10.71
CA PHE A 46 -8.98 -12.90 10.30
C PHE A 46 -8.41 -13.50 9.02
N VAL A 47 -7.48 -12.82 8.35
CA VAL A 47 -6.79 -13.34 7.17
C VAL A 47 -5.66 -14.27 7.62
N ASP A 48 -5.61 -15.46 7.04
CA ASP A 48 -4.54 -16.42 7.30
C ASP A 48 -3.18 -15.81 6.96
N ASN A 49 -2.21 -15.98 7.86
CA ASN A 49 -0.84 -15.44 7.72
C ASN A 49 -0.78 -13.91 7.50
N HIS A 50 -1.76 -13.13 7.98
CA HIS A 50 -1.80 -11.67 7.76
C HIS A 50 -0.49 -10.94 8.13
N HIS A 51 0.21 -11.36 9.19
CA HIS A 51 1.52 -10.79 9.55
C HIS A 51 2.58 -10.94 8.45
N GLU A 52 2.62 -12.10 7.79
CA GLU A 52 3.55 -12.36 6.69
C GLU A 52 3.19 -11.53 5.47
N TRP A 53 1.89 -11.41 5.18
CA TRP A 53 1.39 -10.55 4.12
C TRP A 53 1.73 -9.09 4.37
N PHE A 54 1.51 -8.55 5.57
CA PHE A 54 1.92 -7.17 5.88
C PHE A 54 3.43 -6.96 5.77
N ARG A 55 4.23 -7.95 6.18
CA ARG A 55 5.68 -7.91 6.00
C ARG A 55 6.07 -7.92 4.53
N PHE A 56 5.40 -8.72 3.71
CA PHE A 56 5.59 -8.76 2.27
C PHE A 56 5.21 -7.42 1.63
N SER A 57 4.04 -6.85 1.97
CA SER A 57 3.59 -5.56 1.46
C SER A 57 4.56 -4.44 1.82
N GLY A 58 5.04 -4.41 3.07
CA GLY A 58 6.06 -3.44 3.50
C GLY A 58 7.37 -3.55 2.71
N ARG A 59 7.80 -4.77 2.35
CA ARG A 59 8.98 -4.99 1.50
C ARG A 59 8.76 -4.51 0.08
N VAL A 60 7.59 -4.77 -0.50
CA VAL A 60 7.24 -4.30 -1.85
C VAL A 60 7.22 -2.77 -1.88
N LEU A 61 6.59 -2.12 -0.90
CA LEU A 61 6.59 -0.67 -0.75
C LEU A 61 8.02 -0.11 -0.64
N GLY A 62 8.85 -0.68 0.24
CA GLY A 62 10.22 -0.26 0.41
C GLY A 62 11.06 -0.43 -0.85
N LEU A 63 10.89 -1.55 -1.56
CA LEU A 63 11.62 -1.84 -2.79
C LEU A 63 11.21 -0.89 -3.92
N ALA A 64 9.91 -0.60 -4.06
CA ALA A 64 9.41 0.38 -5.01
C ALA A 64 9.98 1.78 -4.76
N LEU A 65 10.07 2.21 -3.49
CA LEU A 65 10.69 3.47 -3.10
C LEU A 65 12.18 3.52 -3.45
N VAL A 66 12.93 2.44 -3.16
CA VAL A 66 14.38 2.36 -3.47
C VAL A 66 14.64 2.46 -4.97
N HIS A 67 13.80 1.84 -5.79
CA HIS A 67 13.94 1.88 -7.25
C HIS A 67 13.26 3.09 -7.92
N GLY A 68 12.51 3.89 -7.17
CA GLY A 68 11.78 5.05 -7.71
C GLY A 68 10.58 4.68 -8.59
N TYR A 69 9.96 3.52 -8.34
CA TYR A 69 8.75 3.10 -9.05
C TYR A 69 7.48 3.60 -8.37
N LEU A 70 6.56 4.11 -9.18
CA LEU A 70 5.22 4.48 -8.73
C LEU A 70 4.35 3.24 -8.61
N LEU A 71 3.58 3.18 -7.54
CA LEU A 71 2.60 2.13 -7.27
C LEU A 71 1.19 2.66 -7.52
N GLU A 72 0.31 1.76 -7.91
CA GLU A 72 -1.12 2.04 -8.10
C GLU A 72 -1.86 1.79 -6.79
N ALA A 73 -1.56 2.61 -5.78
CA ALA A 73 -2.25 2.60 -4.49
C ALA A 73 -2.17 3.98 -3.83
N TRP A 74 -3.29 4.42 -3.27
CA TRP A 74 -3.39 5.69 -2.56
C TRP A 74 -3.59 5.38 -1.08
N PHE A 75 -2.62 5.67 -0.24
CA PHE A 75 -2.75 5.41 1.20
C PHE A 75 -3.33 6.62 1.93
N THR A 76 -4.02 6.37 3.05
CA THR A 76 -4.45 7.44 3.94
C THR A 76 -3.26 8.19 4.54
N ARG A 77 -3.48 9.45 4.92
CA ARG A 77 -2.45 10.27 5.58
C ARG A 77 -1.98 9.64 6.89
N ALA A 78 -2.89 9.04 7.63
CA ALA A 78 -2.59 8.29 8.85
C ALA A 78 -1.53 7.20 8.61
N LEU A 79 -1.63 6.46 7.50
CA LEU A 79 -0.65 5.42 7.16
C LEU A 79 0.74 6.00 6.90
N TYR A 80 0.83 7.09 6.13
CA TYR A 80 2.12 7.76 5.88
C TYR A 80 2.76 8.27 7.17
N ARG A 81 1.98 8.88 8.07
CA ARG A 81 2.48 9.32 9.39
C ARG A 81 2.98 8.15 10.22
N ALA A 82 2.25 7.03 10.24
CA ALA A 82 2.67 5.83 10.94
C ALA A 82 4.00 5.27 10.40
N LEU A 83 4.17 5.22 9.08
CA LEU A 83 5.44 4.82 8.44
C LEU A 83 6.60 5.75 8.82
N LEU A 84 6.32 7.06 8.94
CA LEU A 84 7.27 8.07 9.37
C LEU A 84 7.47 8.13 10.89
N ARG A 85 6.76 7.29 11.67
CA ARG A 85 6.75 7.29 13.14
C ARG A 85 6.37 8.64 13.74
N LEU A 86 5.50 9.38 13.06
CA LEU A 86 4.92 10.63 13.54
C LEU A 86 3.71 10.33 14.43
N PRO A 87 3.44 11.15 15.45
CA PRO A 87 2.23 11.01 16.25
C PRO A 87 0.97 11.22 15.39
N PRO A 88 -0.14 10.55 15.72
CA PRO A 88 -1.41 10.80 15.06
C PRO A 88 -1.87 12.24 15.30
N ALA A 89 -2.48 12.85 14.30
CA ALA A 89 -3.06 14.18 14.38
C ALA A 89 -4.59 14.10 14.35
N LEU A 90 -5.26 15.09 14.94
CA LEU A 90 -6.73 15.21 14.87
C LEU A 90 -7.24 15.21 13.43
N GLU A 91 -6.49 15.85 12.54
CA GLU A 91 -6.80 15.90 11.13
C GLU A 91 -6.81 14.51 10.44
N ASP A 92 -6.20 13.48 11.05
CA ASP A 92 -6.21 12.12 10.52
C ASP A 92 -7.52 11.37 10.81
N VAL A 93 -8.40 11.93 11.65
CA VAL A 93 -9.69 11.35 12.04
C VAL A 93 -10.83 11.74 11.09
N ASP A 94 -10.74 12.91 10.46
CA ASP A 94 -11.77 13.48 9.58
C ASP A 94 -11.62 13.05 8.09
N ALA A 95 -10.84 12.01 7.80
CA ALA A 95 -10.51 11.56 6.44
C ALA A 95 -11.28 10.31 6.02
#